data_AF-A0A2W0A0Q9-F1
#
_entry.id   AF-A0A2W0A0Q9-F1
#
_cell.length_a   1.000
_cell.length_b   1.000
_cell.length_c   1.000
_cell.angle_alpha   90.00
_cell.angle_beta   90.00
_cell.angle_gamma   90.00
#
_symmetry.space_group_name_H-M   'P 1'
#
loop_
_entity.id
_entity.type
_entity.pdbx_description
1 polymer ?
#
loop_
_entity_poly.entity_id
_entity_poly.type
_entity_poly.pdbx_seq_one_letter_code
_entity_poly.pdbx_strand_id
1 'polypeptide(L)'
;FGKTIADQLAAEGRSWKSYQESLPPTGANNIDYSDGFFTDNPNIHPVPATETQTLIKLYAAKHNPFVYFRSVQEDENPGVSLKHVVGFDGAQGLFEDLGSDHVPQFSFIAPNQCNDQHGRGNAGPSCDFDPNDNGTRAGLNPGLIYLGDLTLRNLVKAIHKSPAWKEGRNAIVVLWDENDYSFVPNTNR
;
A
#
# COMPACT_ATOMS: atom_id res chain seq x y z
N PHE A 1 5.15 -1.67 -25.26
CA PHE A 1 4.97 -1.39 -23.83
C PHE A 1 4.36 -2.61 -23.16
N GLY A 2 4.77 -2.94 -21.94
CA GLY A 2 4.25 -4.10 -21.20
C GLY A 2 2.84 -3.82 -20.66
N LYS A 3 1.92 -4.77 -20.81
CA LYS A 3 0.57 -4.69 -20.23
C LYS A 3 0.61 -5.17 -18.78
N THR A 4 -0.03 -4.43 -17.89
CA THR A 4 -0.26 -4.81 -16.50
C THR A 4 -1.48 -5.74 -16.38
N ILE A 5 -1.76 -6.22 -15.17
CA ILE A 5 -3.04 -6.86 -14.87
C ILE A 5 -4.21 -5.86 -14.94
N ALA A 6 -3.99 -4.59 -14.60
CA ALA A 6 -5.00 -3.54 -14.70
C ALA A 6 -5.45 -3.33 -16.16
N ASP A 7 -4.51 -3.31 -17.11
CA ASP A 7 -4.83 -3.23 -18.54
C ASP A 7 -5.66 -4.42 -19.02
N GLN A 8 -5.35 -5.62 -18.54
CA GLN A 8 -6.08 -6.84 -18.89
C GLN A 8 -7.49 -6.85 -18.29
N LEU A 9 -7.64 -6.41 -17.04
CA LEU A 9 -8.94 -6.31 -16.37
C LEU A 9 -9.83 -5.28 -17.05
N ALA A 10 -9.30 -4.10 -17.36
CA ALA A 10 -10.04 -3.04 -18.03
C ALA A 10 -10.52 -3.47 -19.43
N ALA A 11 -9.69 -4.18 -20.19
CA ALA A 11 -10.08 -4.74 -21.49
C ALA A 11 -11.26 -5.73 -21.42
N GLU A 12 -11.43 -6.40 -20.28
CA GLU A 12 -12.52 -7.34 -20.00
C GLU A 12 -13.69 -6.70 -19.23
N GLY A 13 -13.70 -5.37 -19.07
CA GLY A 13 -14.72 -4.66 -18.31
C GLY A 13 -14.73 -4.98 -16.81
N ARG A 14 -13.59 -5.41 -16.25
CA ARG A 14 -13.42 -5.71 -14.83
C ARG A 14 -12.74 -4.53 -14.13
N SER A 15 -13.29 -4.16 -12.98
CA SER A 15 -12.74 -3.11 -12.12
C SER A 15 -11.55 -3.63 -11.31
N TRP A 16 -10.67 -2.70 -10.98
CA TRP A 16 -9.50 -2.92 -10.16
C TRP A 16 -9.24 -1.69 -9.30
N LYS A 17 -8.64 -1.87 -8.13
CA LYS A 17 -8.03 -0.78 -7.36
C LYS A 17 -6.73 -1.24 -6.69
N SER A 18 -5.85 -0.27 -6.48
CA SER A 18 -4.70 -0.38 -5.58
C SER A 18 -4.99 0.45 -4.34
N TYR A 19 -5.18 -0.21 -3.20
CA TYR A 19 -5.35 0.42 -1.89
C TYR A 19 -3.99 0.50 -1.20
N GLN A 20 -3.56 1.71 -0.89
CA GLN A 20 -2.24 2.03 -0.37
C GLN A 20 -2.39 2.79 0.94
N GLU A 21 -2.06 2.17 2.07
CA GLU A 21 -2.18 2.84 3.37
C GLU A 21 -1.28 4.09 3.42
N SER A 22 -1.78 5.15 4.06
CA SER A 22 -1.11 6.45 4.12
C SER A 22 -0.85 7.12 2.76
N LEU A 23 -1.48 6.67 1.68
CA LEU A 23 -1.62 7.49 0.48
C LEU A 23 -2.61 8.63 0.78
N PRO A 24 -2.29 9.89 0.42
CA PRO A 24 -3.17 11.01 0.73
C PRO A 24 -4.46 10.93 -0.11
N PRO A 25 -5.56 11.54 0.35
CA PRO A 25 -6.83 11.57 -0.39
C PRO A 25 -6.75 12.21 -1.79
N THR A 26 -5.69 12.97 -2.07
CA THR A 26 -5.42 13.55 -3.39
C THR A 26 -4.93 12.55 -4.44
N GLY A 27 -4.66 11.29 -4.04
CA GLY A 27 -4.22 10.21 -4.91
C GLY A 27 -2.70 10.12 -5.03
N ALA A 28 -2.21 9.34 -6.01
CA ALA A 28 -0.78 9.03 -6.15
C ALA A 28 -0.02 9.86 -7.21
N ASN A 29 -0.64 10.89 -7.79
CA ASN A 29 -0.02 11.67 -8.85
C ASN A 29 1.19 12.47 -8.33
N ASN A 30 2.37 12.17 -8.86
CA ASN A 30 3.65 12.79 -8.47
C ASN A 30 3.91 12.73 -6.95
N ILE A 31 3.65 11.59 -6.32
CA ILE A 31 3.93 11.34 -4.89
C ILE A 31 4.76 10.07 -4.78
N ASP A 32 6.00 10.19 -4.31
CA ASP A 32 6.82 9.02 -3.98
C ASP A 32 6.64 8.62 -2.52
N TYR A 33 6.40 9.59 -1.62
CA TYR A 33 6.22 9.36 -0.19
C TYR A 33 5.12 10.24 0.44
N SER A 34 4.41 9.69 1.43
CA SER A 34 3.43 10.42 2.24
C SER A 34 3.27 9.82 3.63
N ASP A 35 2.78 10.61 4.58
CA ASP A 35 2.32 10.15 5.90
C ASP A 35 0.79 9.99 5.99
N GLY A 36 0.08 10.12 4.86
CA GLY A 36 -1.38 10.14 4.77
C GLY A 36 -1.97 11.55 4.69
N PHE A 37 -1.20 12.58 5.03
CA PHE A 37 -1.62 13.98 4.94
C PHE A 37 -0.60 14.84 4.20
N PHE A 38 0.65 14.85 4.67
CA PHE A 38 1.78 15.51 4.03
C PHE A 38 2.43 14.58 3.00
N THR A 39 3.03 15.18 1.97
CA THR A 39 3.67 14.46 0.87
C THR A 39 5.01 15.08 0.53
N ASP A 40 5.81 14.37 -0.25
CA ASP A 40 7.02 14.93 -0.87
C ASP A 40 6.73 15.78 -2.12
N ASN A 41 5.46 15.90 -2.53
CA ASN A 41 5.03 16.86 -3.52
C ASN A 41 4.77 18.23 -2.87
N PRO A 42 5.57 19.27 -3.16
CA PRO A 42 5.46 20.57 -2.50
C PRO A 42 4.15 21.31 -2.84
N ASN A 43 3.41 20.86 -3.85
CA ASN A 43 2.13 21.44 -4.25
C ASN A 43 0.93 20.85 -3.49
N ILE A 44 1.14 19.77 -2.72
CA ILE A 44 0.08 19.06 -2.00
C ILE A 44 0.34 19.21 -0.51
N HIS A 45 -0.52 19.99 0.16
CA HIS A 45 -0.48 20.26 1.60
C HIS A 45 0.93 20.62 2.09
N PRO A 46 1.44 21.84 1.82
CA PRO A 46 2.77 22.24 2.24
C PRO A 46 2.90 22.16 3.76
N VAL A 47 3.99 21.54 4.21
CA VAL A 47 4.35 21.44 5.63
C VAL A 47 4.48 22.86 6.22
N PRO A 48 3.91 23.15 7.41
CA PRO A 48 4.08 24.44 8.06
C PRO A 48 5.56 24.81 8.22
N ALA A 49 5.93 26.06 7.97
CA ALA A 49 7.33 26.50 8.03
C ALA A 49 8.00 26.36 9.41
N THR A 50 7.20 26.21 10.47
CA THR A 50 7.66 25.97 11.85
C THR A 50 7.83 24.50 12.19
N GLU A 51 7.42 23.59 11.30
CA GLU A 51 7.59 22.17 11.51
C GLU A 51 9.08 21.80 11.44
N THR A 52 9.52 20.99 12.38
CA THR A 52 10.92 20.55 12.51
C THR A 52 11.07 19.06 12.25
N GLN A 53 9.97 18.31 12.26
CA GLN A 53 9.95 16.92 11.86
C GLN A 53 10.04 16.79 10.34
N THR A 54 10.87 15.85 9.89
CA THR A 54 10.92 15.46 8.48
C THR A 54 9.71 14.60 8.14
N LEU A 55 9.28 14.61 6.87
CA LEU A 55 8.20 13.76 6.39
C LEU A 55 8.42 12.30 6.84
N ILE A 56 7.40 11.72 7.50
CA ILE A 56 7.40 10.31 7.84
C ILE A 56 6.94 9.55 6.59
N LYS A 57 7.86 8.80 5.99
CA LYS A 57 7.64 8.16 4.67
C LYS A 57 6.83 6.87 4.78
N LEU A 58 5.58 6.96 5.26
CA LEU A 58 4.70 5.82 5.52
C LEU A 58 4.24 5.14 4.22
N TYR A 59 3.59 5.88 3.33
CA TYR A 59 3.40 5.45 1.94
C TYR A 59 4.73 5.53 1.19
N ALA A 60 4.99 4.56 0.33
CA ALA A 60 6.12 4.57 -0.60
C ALA A 60 5.70 4.02 -1.97
N ALA A 61 5.92 4.80 -3.02
CA ALA A 61 5.60 4.40 -4.40
C ALA A 61 6.24 3.06 -4.80
N LYS A 62 7.40 2.69 -4.21
CA LYS A 62 8.06 1.39 -4.46
C LYS A 62 7.18 0.17 -4.17
N HIS A 63 6.20 0.27 -3.27
CA HIS A 63 5.26 -0.83 -2.96
C HIS A 63 3.98 -0.79 -3.81
N ASN A 64 3.86 0.17 -4.73
CA ASN A 64 2.71 0.35 -5.60
C ASN A 64 3.12 0.10 -7.06
N PRO A 65 3.02 -1.14 -7.56
CA PRO A 65 3.54 -1.46 -8.89
C PRO A 65 2.85 -0.69 -10.02
N PHE A 66 1.60 -0.25 -9.82
CA PHE A 66 0.80 0.39 -10.87
C PHE A 66 1.28 1.80 -11.23
N VAL A 67 1.82 2.56 -10.29
CA VAL A 67 2.21 3.96 -10.54
C VAL A 67 3.41 4.09 -11.46
N TYR A 68 4.14 3.00 -11.73
CA TYR A 68 5.28 2.99 -12.67
C TYR A 68 4.89 2.84 -14.14
N PHE A 69 3.63 2.54 -14.44
CA PHE A 69 3.19 2.30 -15.81
C PHE A 69 2.56 3.54 -16.42
N ARG A 70 3.04 3.93 -17.60
CA ARG A 70 2.49 5.06 -18.37
C ARG A 70 0.98 4.94 -18.58
N SER A 71 0.47 3.75 -18.87
CA SER A 71 -0.97 3.54 -19.09
C SER A 71 -1.83 3.92 -17.87
N VAL A 72 -1.26 3.85 -16.67
CA VAL A 72 -1.91 4.27 -15.41
C VAL A 72 -1.72 5.77 -15.18
N GLN A 73 -0.51 6.30 -15.42
CA GLN A 73 -0.20 7.72 -15.18
C GLN A 73 -0.87 8.69 -16.16
N GLU A 74 -0.95 8.30 -17.44
CA GLU A 74 -1.40 9.17 -18.54
C GLU A 74 -2.84 8.84 -19.02
N ASP A 75 -3.57 7.97 -18.31
CA ASP A 75 -4.94 7.54 -18.65
C ASP A 75 -5.07 7.02 -20.11
N GLU A 76 -4.03 6.37 -20.65
CA GLU A 76 -3.99 5.94 -22.06
C GLU A 76 -5.07 4.88 -22.40
N ASN A 77 -5.52 4.12 -21.41
CA ASN A 77 -6.52 3.05 -21.56
C ASN A 77 -7.77 3.37 -20.72
N PRO A 78 -8.99 3.39 -21.30
CA PRO A 78 -10.22 3.55 -20.52
C PRO A 78 -10.32 2.51 -19.40
N GLY A 79 -10.50 2.96 -18.16
CA GLY A 79 -10.53 2.08 -16.99
C GLY A 79 -9.16 1.76 -16.37
N VAL A 80 -8.09 2.37 -16.86
CA VAL A 80 -6.75 2.31 -16.25
C VAL A 80 -6.32 3.74 -15.94
N SER A 81 -6.20 4.06 -14.66
CA SER A 81 -5.94 5.44 -14.22
C SER A 81 -5.37 5.46 -12.80
N LEU A 82 -4.59 6.50 -12.48
CA LEU A 82 -4.22 6.83 -11.10
C LEU A 82 -5.42 7.03 -10.18
N LYS A 83 -6.63 7.28 -10.71
CA LYS A 83 -7.87 7.34 -9.93
C LYS A 83 -8.24 6.03 -9.25
N HIS A 84 -7.68 4.91 -9.70
CA HIS A 84 -7.87 3.59 -9.08
C HIS A 84 -6.81 3.30 -8.01
N VAL A 85 -5.88 4.23 -7.78
CA VAL A 85 -4.87 4.17 -6.74
C VAL A 85 -5.31 5.08 -5.60
N VAL A 86 -5.77 4.48 -4.51
CA VAL A 86 -6.49 5.16 -3.42
C VAL A 86 -5.95 4.75 -2.05
N GLY A 87 -6.28 5.54 -1.03
CA GLY A 87 -5.93 5.25 0.36
C GLY A 87 -6.74 4.12 0.99
N PHE A 88 -6.39 3.75 2.23
CA PHE A 88 -7.26 2.92 3.06
C PHE A 88 -8.48 3.70 3.55
N ASP A 89 -8.26 4.95 3.91
CA ASP A 89 -9.26 5.88 4.42
C ASP A 89 -9.76 6.84 3.33
N GLY A 90 -10.79 7.59 3.66
CA GLY A 90 -11.37 8.62 2.78
C GLY A 90 -12.36 8.07 1.76
N ALA A 91 -12.86 8.98 0.94
CA ALA A 91 -13.83 8.64 -0.09
C ALA A 91 -13.20 7.69 -1.12
N GLN A 92 -13.90 6.61 -1.46
CA GLN A 92 -13.50 5.53 -2.35
C GLN A 92 -12.28 4.73 -1.85
N GLY A 93 -11.89 4.91 -0.58
CA GLY A 93 -10.82 4.16 0.07
C GLY A 93 -11.28 2.75 0.49
N LEU A 94 -10.31 1.94 0.92
CA LEU A 94 -10.54 0.53 1.26
C LEU A 94 -11.71 0.33 2.23
N PHE A 95 -11.75 1.08 3.33
CA PHE A 95 -12.76 0.84 4.37
C PHE A 95 -14.16 1.31 3.97
N GLU A 96 -14.28 2.32 3.11
CA GLU A 96 -15.58 2.72 2.55
C GLU A 96 -16.08 1.68 1.53
N ASP A 97 -15.19 1.20 0.64
CA ASP A 97 -15.53 0.17 -0.32
C ASP A 97 -15.94 -1.14 0.39
N LEU A 98 -15.21 -1.56 1.44
CA LEU A 98 -15.57 -2.72 2.26
C LEU A 98 -16.90 -2.55 3.01
N GLY A 99 -17.30 -1.32 3.30
CA GLY A 99 -18.58 -0.97 3.91
C GLY A 99 -19.76 -0.97 2.94
N SER A 100 -19.49 -1.07 1.64
CA SER A 100 -20.47 -0.99 0.55
C SER A 100 -20.31 -2.16 -0.43
N ASP A 101 -20.94 -2.06 -1.60
CA ASP A 101 -20.85 -3.00 -2.73
C ASP A 101 -19.82 -2.55 -3.80
N HIS A 102 -18.92 -1.62 -3.46
CA HIS A 102 -17.95 -1.02 -4.39
C HIS A 102 -16.55 -1.67 -4.39
N VAL A 103 -16.36 -2.80 -3.69
CA VAL A 103 -15.08 -3.54 -3.75
C VAL A 103 -14.86 -4.05 -5.18
N PRO A 104 -13.68 -3.77 -5.81
CA PRO A 104 -13.43 -4.15 -7.19
C PRO A 104 -13.20 -5.66 -7.35
N GLN A 105 -13.24 -6.15 -8.59
CA GLN A 105 -12.94 -7.56 -8.87
C GLN A 105 -11.46 -7.92 -8.62
N PHE A 106 -10.56 -6.93 -8.59
CA PHE A 106 -9.18 -7.10 -8.17
C PHE A 106 -8.76 -5.96 -7.23
N SER A 107 -8.33 -6.34 -6.03
CA SER A 107 -7.84 -5.42 -5.01
C SER A 107 -6.39 -5.73 -4.70
N PHE A 108 -5.48 -4.80 -4.98
CA PHE A 108 -4.11 -4.84 -4.46
C PHE A 108 -4.06 -4.00 -3.19
N ILE A 109 -3.75 -4.58 -2.05
CA ILE A 109 -3.79 -3.91 -0.74
C ILE A 109 -2.39 -3.92 -0.16
N ALA A 110 -1.77 -2.74 0.00
CA ALA A 110 -0.46 -2.58 0.61
C ALA A 110 -0.57 -1.73 1.88
N PRO A 111 -0.26 -2.28 3.07
CA PRO A 111 -0.04 -1.49 4.27
C PRO A 111 1.13 -0.52 4.11
N ASN A 112 1.23 0.44 5.03
CA ASN A 112 2.30 1.42 5.02
C ASN A 112 3.57 0.81 5.63
N GLN A 113 4.67 1.56 5.55
CA GLN A 113 5.99 1.07 5.93
C GLN A 113 6.11 0.65 7.41
N CYS A 114 5.23 1.11 8.30
CA CYS A 114 5.20 0.62 9.68
C CYS A 114 4.44 -0.71 9.84
N ASN A 115 3.47 -0.94 8.95
CA ASN A 115 2.52 -2.04 8.99
C ASN A 115 2.84 -3.14 7.95
N ASP A 116 3.76 -2.90 7.02
CA ASP A 116 4.29 -3.86 6.04
C ASP A 116 5.60 -4.52 6.49
N GLN A 117 6.09 -4.15 7.69
CA GLN A 117 7.28 -4.66 8.38
C GLN A 117 8.63 -4.06 7.97
N HIS A 118 8.69 -3.01 7.15
CA HIS A 118 9.97 -2.35 6.81
C HIS A 118 10.48 -1.34 7.85
N GLY A 119 9.59 -0.55 8.43
CA GLY A 119 9.87 0.51 9.38
C GLY A 119 10.33 1.86 8.80
N ARG A 120 10.39 2.89 9.65
CA ARG A 120 10.88 4.25 9.41
C ARG A 120 11.49 4.84 10.67
N GLY A 121 12.77 5.23 10.58
CA GLY A 121 13.56 5.77 11.71
C GLY A 121 13.15 7.14 12.25
N ASN A 122 12.05 7.72 11.76
CA ASN A 122 11.44 8.95 12.30
C ASN A 122 9.95 8.77 12.66
N ALA A 123 9.46 7.52 12.73
CA ALA A 123 8.08 7.15 13.03
C ALA A 123 7.88 6.61 14.45
N GLY A 124 8.92 6.64 15.29
CA GLY A 124 8.89 6.19 16.67
C GLY A 124 9.27 4.72 16.84
N PRO A 125 9.50 4.28 18.09
CA PRO A 125 10.20 3.02 18.38
C PRO A 125 9.48 1.77 17.87
N SER A 126 8.14 1.79 17.79
CA SER A 126 7.38 0.67 17.25
C SER A 126 7.52 0.51 15.74
N CYS A 127 7.90 1.57 15.04
CA CYS A 127 8.09 1.60 13.60
C CYS A 127 9.55 1.81 13.19
N ASP A 128 10.50 2.03 14.10
CA ASP A 128 11.90 2.18 13.72
C ASP A 128 12.40 0.95 12.92
N PHE A 129 13.32 1.18 11.98
CA PHE A 129 13.94 0.11 11.21
C PHE A 129 14.55 -0.97 12.12
N ASP A 130 14.70 -2.18 11.60
CA ASP A 130 15.48 -3.21 12.26
C ASP A 130 16.91 -2.71 12.55
N PRO A 131 17.36 -2.72 13.83
CA PRO A 131 18.72 -2.32 14.17
C PRO A 131 19.82 -3.16 13.51
N ASN A 132 19.52 -4.43 13.21
CA ASN A 132 20.40 -5.31 12.44
C ASN A 132 19.57 -6.16 11.47
N ASP A 133 19.82 -6.01 10.18
CA ASP A 133 19.16 -6.73 9.08
C ASP A 133 19.89 -8.03 8.69
N ASN A 134 20.72 -8.57 9.58
CA ASN A 134 21.71 -9.62 9.29
C ASN A 134 21.14 -11.03 9.00
N GLY A 135 19.84 -11.15 8.73
CA GLY A 135 19.14 -12.40 8.48
C GLY A 135 18.85 -13.23 9.72
N THR A 136 19.18 -12.72 10.91
CA THR A 136 18.87 -13.38 12.18
C THR A 136 17.71 -12.70 12.88
N ARG A 137 16.99 -13.44 13.75
CA ARG A 137 15.96 -12.85 14.60
C ARG A 137 16.52 -11.98 15.72
N ALA A 138 17.84 -12.00 15.95
CA ALA A 138 18.48 -11.24 17.01
C ALA A 138 18.78 -9.83 16.51
N GLY A 139 18.17 -8.83 17.14
CA GLY A 139 18.35 -7.42 16.75
C GLY A 139 17.33 -6.91 15.72
N LEU A 140 16.25 -7.65 15.47
CA LEU A 140 15.05 -7.14 14.78
C LEU A 140 14.21 -6.28 15.72
N ASN A 141 13.46 -5.34 15.17
CA ASN A 141 12.44 -4.59 15.89
C ASN A 141 11.16 -5.45 16.02
N PRO A 142 10.82 -5.95 17.22
CA PRO A 142 9.62 -6.75 17.40
C PRO A 142 8.32 -5.96 17.17
N GLY A 143 8.39 -4.63 17.18
CA GLY A 143 7.27 -3.74 16.86
C GLY A 143 6.75 -3.94 15.44
N LEU A 144 7.64 -4.10 14.46
CA LEU A 144 7.27 -4.21 13.04
C LEU A 144 6.47 -5.49 12.77
N ILE A 145 6.93 -6.63 13.29
CA ILE A 145 6.20 -7.91 13.16
C ILE A 145 4.84 -7.81 13.86
N TYR A 146 4.79 -7.23 15.06
CA TYR A 146 3.53 -7.06 15.79
C TYR A 146 2.53 -6.16 15.05
N LEU A 147 2.99 -5.03 14.51
CA LEU A 147 2.17 -4.11 13.72
C LEU A 147 1.68 -4.75 12.43
N GLY A 148 2.54 -5.52 11.74
CA GLY A 148 2.17 -6.29 10.57
C GLY A 148 1.10 -7.35 10.85
N ASP A 149 1.27 -8.15 11.91
CA ASP A 149 0.29 -9.16 12.34
C ASP A 149 -1.05 -8.51 12.72
N LEU A 150 -1.00 -7.39 13.45
CA LEU A 150 -2.20 -6.65 13.84
C LEU A 150 -2.94 -6.08 12.62
N THR A 151 -2.18 -5.50 11.69
CA THR A 151 -2.74 -4.93 10.45
C THR A 151 -3.37 -6.02 9.59
N LEU A 152 -2.67 -7.14 9.37
CA LEU A 152 -3.22 -8.28 8.63
C LEU A 152 -4.50 -8.82 9.28
N ARG A 153 -4.49 -9.01 10.61
CA ARG A 153 -5.68 -9.44 11.36
C ARG A 153 -6.86 -8.49 11.15
N ASN A 154 -6.61 -7.18 11.22
CA ASN A 154 -7.66 -6.17 11.08
C ASN A 154 -8.20 -6.09 9.66
N LEU A 155 -7.34 -6.12 8.65
CA LEU A 155 -7.71 -6.15 7.23
C LEU A 155 -8.55 -7.38 6.90
N VAL A 156 -8.07 -8.58 7.25
CA VAL A 156 -8.81 -9.83 7.00
C VAL A 156 -10.16 -9.81 7.71
N LYS A 157 -10.21 -9.31 8.95
CA LYS A 157 -11.46 -9.19 9.70
C LYS A 157 -12.43 -8.19 9.05
N ALA A 158 -11.94 -7.07 8.51
CA ALA A 158 -12.76 -6.10 7.80
C ALA A 158 -13.30 -6.70 6.49
N ILE A 159 -12.43 -7.35 5.71
CA ILE A 159 -12.80 -8.05 4.47
C ILE A 159 -13.88 -9.10 4.76
N HIS A 160 -13.68 -9.99 5.74
CA HIS A 160 -14.68 -11.02 6.09
C HIS A 160 -16.04 -10.44 6.55
N LYS A 161 -16.08 -9.22 7.06
CA LYS A 161 -17.31 -8.54 7.46
C LYS A 161 -18.04 -7.85 6.32
N SER A 162 -17.35 -7.54 5.22
CA SER A 162 -17.89 -6.82 4.07
C SER A 162 -19.02 -7.59 3.36
N PRO A 163 -19.92 -6.89 2.65
CA PRO A 163 -20.87 -7.53 1.72
C PRO A 163 -20.14 -8.34 0.65
N ALA A 164 -19.04 -7.80 0.11
CA ALA A 164 -18.23 -8.46 -0.89
C ALA A 164 -17.84 -9.88 -0.48
N TRP A 165 -17.35 -10.10 0.76
CA TRP A 165 -17.00 -11.44 1.24
C TRP A 165 -18.20 -12.37 1.43
N LYS A 166 -19.32 -11.84 1.94
CA LYS A 166 -20.51 -12.63 2.26
C LYS A 166 -21.25 -13.13 1.02
N GLU A 167 -21.23 -12.35 -0.05
CA GLU A 167 -22.05 -12.58 -1.24
C GLU A 167 -21.21 -13.01 -2.45
N GLY A 168 -19.93 -12.64 -2.47
CA GLY A 168 -19.01 -12.94 -3.55
C GLY A 168 -18.31 -14.29 -3.43
N ARG A 169 -17.51 -14.60 -4.46
CA ARG A 169 -16.58 -15.73 -4.48
C ARG A 169 -15.17 -15.18 -4.48
N ASN A 170 -14.68 -14.91 -3.28
CA ASN A 170 -13.46 -14.16 -3.06
C ASN A 170 -12.35 -15.06 -2.55
N ALA A 171 -11.11 -14.66 -2.81
CA ALA A 171 -9.92 -15.24 -2.23
C ALA A 171 -9.05 -14.12 -1.67
N ILE A 172 -8.37 -14.40 -0.57
CA ILE A 172 -7.32 -13.53 -0.03
C ILE A 172 -6.00 -14.25 -0.27
N VAL A 173 -5.06 -13.55 -0.90
CA VAL A 173 -3.68 -14.02 -1.07
C VAL A 173 -2.79 -13.06 -0.28
N VAL A 174 -2.01 -13.62 0.65
CA VAL A 174 -1.04 -12.87 1.44
C VAL A 174 0.36 -13.26 0.94
N LEU A 175 1.17 -12.26 0.62
CA LEU A 175 2.54 -12.42 0.14
C LEU A 175 3.43 -11.30 0.68
N TRP A 176 4.73 -11.47 0.51
CA TRP A 176 5.76 -10.45 0.76
C TRP A 176 6.38 -10.05 -0.58
N ASP A 177 6.75 -8.78 -0.72
CA ASP A 177 7.39 -8.25 -1.92
C ASP A 177 8.89 -8.58 -1.96
N GLU A 178 9.56 -8.54 -0.81
CA GLU A 178 10.97 -8.87 -0.68
C GLU A 178 11.28 -9.76 0.54
N ASN A 179 12.53 -10.25 0.58
CA ASN A 179 13.10 -10.89 1.76
C ASN A 179 14.32 -10.07 2.19
N ASP A 180 14.13 -9.12 3.10
CA ASP A 180 15.20 -8.25 3.64
C ASP A 180 16.32 -9.02 4.37
N TYR A 181 16.13 -10.33 4.58
CA TYR A 181 16.93 -11.14 5.50
C TYR A 181 17.85 -12.19 4.83
N SER A 182 18.01 -12.18 3.50
CA SER A 182 18.85 -13.17 2.82
C SER A 182 20.18 -12.59 2.32
N PHE A 183 21.26 -12.79 3.09
CA PHE A 183 22.65 -12.65 2.59
C PHE A 183 23.03 -13.78 1.62
N VAL A 184 22.12 -14.72 1.40
CA VAL A 184 22.32 -15.90 0.57
C VAL A 184 21.17 -15.94 -0.44
N PRO A 185 21.44 -16.10 -1.75
CA PRO A 185 20.38 -16.20 -2.75
C PRO A 185 19.36 -17.27 -2.36
N ASN A 186 18.07 -16.95 -2.42
CA ASN A 186 17.02 -17.96 -2.34
C ASN A 186 17.18 -18.91 -3.54
N THR A 187 17.74 -20.10 -3.32
CA THR A 187 17.69 -21.18 -4.32
C THR A 187 16.25 -21.67 -4.42
N ASN A 188 15.54 -21.32 -5.50
CA ASN A 188 14.25 -21.91 -5.84
C ASN A 188 14.43 -23.44 -5.90
N ARG A 189 13.70 -24.16 -5.04
CA ARG A 189 13.62 -25.62 -5.04
C ARG A 189 12.27 -26.09 -5.56
#